data_AF-A0A3D3XC84-F1
#
_entry.id   AF-A0A3D3XC84-F1
#
_cell.length_a   1.000
_cell.length_b   1.000
_cell.length_c   1.000
_cell.angle_alpha   90.00
_cell.angle_beta   90.00
_cell.angle_gamma   90.00
#
_symmetry.space_group_name_H-M   'P 1'
#
loop_
_entity.id
_entity.type
_entity.pdbx_description
1 polymer ?
#
loop_
_entity_poly.entity_id
_entity_poly.type
_entity_poly.pdbx_seq_one_letter_code
_entity_poly.pdbx_strand_id
1 'polypeptide(L)'
;LESLVRDAKNSVIGQHPFSDLISPREEELKFDDIETEITEAIRAEAKDSYGIEVAFAGIKQLGLPQSNTQKVFERMREDRQRLVKRYQGEGERQSMEIRARADAESKRILNEARAEAIEIEGDAEAQANEYYKVFQQNPELAELLLGLEALEAATKEKTTIVADPSTPPFNLLREGASAMQGSGASDN
;
A
#
# COMPACT_ATOMS: atom_id res chain seq x y z
N LEU A 1 -40.31 -52.69 24.29
CA LEU A 1 -39.19 -51.91 24.86
C LEU A 1 -38.14 -51.53 23.82
N GLU A 2 -37.45 -52.47 23.17
CA GLU A 2 -36.40 -52.11 22.20
C GLU A 2 -36.90 -51.30 21.00
N SER A 3 -38.08 -51.63 20.45
CA SER A 3 -38.68 -50.83 19.37
C SER A 3 -39.04 -49.42 19.84
N LEU A 4 -39.61 -49.29 21.05
CA LEU A 4 -39.99 -48.01 21.64
C LEU A 4 -38.78 -47.08 21.78
N VAL A 5 -37.66 -47.60 22.32
CA VAL A 5 -36.42 -46.84 22.46
C VAL A 5 -35.87 -46.42 21.09
N ARG A 6 -35.93 -47.31 20.10
CA ARG A 6 -35.47 -47.02 18.74
C ARG A 6 -36.31 -45.93 18.06
N ASP A 7 -37.61 -45.98 18.22
CA ASP A 7 -38.54 -45.06 17.57
C ASP A 7 -38.46 -43.66 18.22
N ALA A 8 -38.40 -43.59 19.56
CA ALA A 8 -38.15 -42.34 20.28
C ALA A 8 -36.80 -41.72 19.88
N LYS A 9 -35.72 -42.51 19.85
CA LYS A 9 -34.39 -42.07 19.40
C LYS A 9 -34.44 -41.49 17.98
N ASN A 10 -35.05 -42.19 17.03
CA ASN A 10 -35.11 -41.73 15.64
C ASN A 10 -35.95 -40.45 15.48
N SER A 11 -37.02 -40.31 16.27
CA SER A 11 -37.87 -39.12 16.28
C SER A 11 -37.12 -37.89 16.78
N VAL A 12 -36.43 -38.01 17.93
CA VAL A 12 -35.72 -36.87 18.54
C VAL A 12 -34.47 -36.52 17.73
N ILE A 13 -33.62 -37.47 17.37
CA ILE A 13 -32.40 -37.20 16.58
C ILE A 13 -32.74 -36.58 15.22
N GLY A 14 -33.89 -36.93 14.63
CA GLY A 14 -34.34 -36.36 13.36
C GLY A 14 -34.77 -34.89 13.42
N GLN A 15 -35.04 -34.36 14.61
CA GLN A 15 -35.46 -32.96 14.82
C GLN A 15 -34.28 -32.01 15.03
N HIS A 16 -33.10 -32.54 15.35
CA HIS A 16 -31.89 -31.76 15.60
C HIS A 16 -30.98 -31.70 14.38
N PRO A 17 -30.38 -30.53 14.07
CA PRO A 17 -29.42 -30.43 12.97
C PRO A 17 -28.12 -31.16 13.33
N PHE A 18 -27.44 -31.66 12.30
CA PHE A 18 -26.20 -32.43 12.48
C PHE A 18 -25.08 -31.66 13.21
N SER A 19 -25.09 -30.33 13.13
CA SER A 19 -24.18 -29.44 13.87
C SER A 19 -24.29 -29.62 15.38
N ASP A 20 -25.49 -29.91 15.89
CA ASP A 20 -25.74 -30.01 17.33
C ASP A 20 -25.18 -31.32 17.92
N LEU A 21 -24.79 -32.26 17.05
CA LEU A 21 -24.12 -33.53 17.38
C LEU A 21 -22.63 -33.52 17.05
N ILE A 22 -22.21 -32.81 15.99
CA ILE A 22 -20.82 -32.77 15.54
C ILE A 22 -20.46 -31.32 15.23
N SER A 23 -19.73 -30.71 16.17
CA SER A 23 -19.19 -29.36 16.04
C SER A 23 -17.75 -29.28 16.57
N PRO A 24 -16.91 -28.40 16.00
CA PRO A 24 -15.56 -28.14 16.50
C PRO A 24 -15.55 -27.31 17.80
N ARG A 25 -16.68 -26.72 18.17
CA ARG A 25 -16.87 -25.97 19.41
C ARG A 25 -17.77 -26.76 20.35
N GLU A 26 -17.29 -26.98 21.57
CA GLU A 26 -17.97 -27.82 22.56
C GLU A 26 -19.29 -27.20 23.05
N GLU A 27 -19.36 -25.86 23.07
CA GLU A 27 -20.56 -25.08 23.41
C GLU A 27 -21.72 -25.24 22.40
N GLU A 28 -21.45 -25.74 21.20
CA GLU A 28 -22.46 -25.97 20.15
C GLU A 28 -23.02 -27.39 20.19
N LEU A 29 -22.45 -28.27 21.03
CA LEU A 29 -22.91 -29.64 21.21
C LEU A 29 -24.06 -29.66 22.21
N LYS A 30 -25.21 -30.21 21.81
CA LYS A 30 -26.42 -30.27 22.64
C LYS A 30 -26.75 -31.70 23.07
N PHE A 31 -25.72 -32.48 23.40
CA PHE A 31 -25.92 -33.87 23.81
C PHE A 31 -26.85 -33.99 25.02
N ASP A 32 -26.63 -33.15 26.04
CA ASP A 32 -27.42 -33.18 27.28
C ASP A 32 -28.91 -32.90 27.03
N ASP A 33 -29.22 -31.92 26.17
CA ASP A 33 -30.59 -31.57 25.79
C ASP A 33 -31.26 -32.73 25.03
N ILE A 34 -30.54 -33.30 24.04
CA ILE A 34 -31.05 -34.39 23.20
C ILE A 34 -31.26 -35.67 24.03
N GLU A 35 -30.37 -35.99 24.96
CA GLU A 35 -30.49 -37.16 25.85
C GLU A 35 -31.67 -37.01 26.83
N THR A 36 -31.90 -35.79 27.30
CA THR A 36 -33.06 -35.46 28.16
C THR A 36 -34.36 -35.65 27.38
N GLU A 37 -34.46 -35.09 26.17
CA GLU A 37 -35.64 -35.24 25.29
C GLU A 37 -35.93 -36.71 24.97
N ILE A 38 -34.90 -37.51 24.66
CA ILE A 38 -35.04 -38.96 24.42
C ILE A 38 -35.55 -39.68 25.69
N THR A 39 -35.00 -39.34 26.85
CA THR A 39 -35.38 -39.96 28.13
C THR A 39 -36.84 -39.66 28.47
N GLU A 40 -37.29 -38.42 28.28
CA GLU A 40 -38.68 -38.01 28.52
C GLU A 40 -39.66 -38.71 27.57
N ALA A 41 -39.33 -38.77 26.28
CA ALA A 41 -40.15 -39.46 25.28
C ALA A 41 -40.33 -40.95 25.59
N ILE A 42 -39.28 -41.63 26.07
CA ILE A 42 -39.36 -43.05 26.45
C ILE A 42 -40.12 -43.22 27.77
N ARG A 43 -39.91 -42.33 28.75
CA ARG A 43 -40.48 -42.48 30.10
C ARG A 43 -42.01 -42.42 30.11
N ALA A 44 -42.61 -41.56 29.29
CA ALA A 44 -44.06 -41.48 29.15
C ALA A 44 -44.65 -42.82 28.68
N GLU A 45 -44.12 -43.36 27.59
CA GLU A 45 -44.70 -44.54 26.95
C GLU A 45 -44.31 -45.87 27.61
N ALA A 46 -43.12 -45.93 28.24
CA ALA A 46 -42.69 -47.10 29.02
C ALA A 46 -43.52 -47.29 30.29
N LYS A 47 -43.96 -46.19 30.91
CA LYS A 47 -44.82 -46.23 32.10
C LYS A 47 -46.22 -46.74 31.76
N ASP A 48 -46.82 -46.23 30.68
CA ASP A 48 -48.19 -46.55 30.29
C ASP A 48 -48.32 -47.95 29.67
N SER A 49 -47.35 -48.36 28.84
CA SER A 49 -47.43 -49.64 28.12
C SER A 49 -46.80 -50.82 28.86
N TYR A 50 -45.83 -50.57 29.75
CA TYR A 50 -45.02 -51.64 30.37
C TYR A 50 -44.87 -51.52 31.90
N GLY A 51 -45.29 -50.42 32.52
CA GLY A 51 -45.14 -50.20 33.97
C GLY A 51 -43.69 -50.03 34.44
N ILE A 52 -42.79 -49.64 33.55
CA ILE A 52 -41.35 -49.53 33.82
C ILE A 52 -40.94 -48.06 33.94
N GLU A 53 -40.11 -47.74 34.93
CA GLU A 53 -39.52 -46.42 35.11
C GLU A 53 -38.12 -46.35 34.47
N VAL A 54 -37.93 -45.40 33.55
CA VAL A 54 -36.64 -45.16 32.89
C VAL A 54 -35.87 -44.06 33.61
N ALA A 55 -34.73 -44.43 34.20
CA ALA A 55 -33.87 -43.49 34.92
C ALA A 55 -33.13 -42.53 33.98
N PHE A 56 -32.48 -43.06 32.93
CA PHE A 56 -31.67 -42.30 31.98
C PHE A 56 -31.48 -43.06 30.66
N ALA A 57 -31.45 -42.34 29.53
CA ALA A 57 -31.07 -42.84 28.22
C ALA A 57 -30.01 -41.93 27.60
N GLY A 58 -28.82 -42.47 27.29
CA GLY A 58 -27.68 -41.71 26.74
C GLY A 58 -27.17 -42.24 25.40
N ILE A 59 -26.47 -41.40 24.66
CA ILE A 59 -25.88 -41.71 23.36
C ILE A 59 -24.47 -42.27 23.58
N LYS A 60 -24.31 -43.58 23.34
CA LYS A 60 -23.01 -44.24 23.51
C LYS A 60 -22.06 -44.05 22.32
N GLN A 61 -22.59 -44.07 21.10
CA GLN A 61 -21.78 -43.99 19.88
C GLN A 61 -22.60 -43.47 18.69
N LEU A 62 -22.04 -42.51 17.97
CA LEU A 62 -22.54 -42.07 16.67
C LEU A 62 -21.72 -42.76 15.56
N GLY A 63 -22.38 -43.65 14.82
CA GLY A 63 -21.78 -44.33 13.67
C GLY A 63 -22.23 -43.69 12.36
N LEU A 64 -21.31 -43.05 11.63
CA LEU A 64 -21.59 -42.54 10.28
C LEU A 64 -21.26 -43.63 9.25
N PRO A 65 -22.15 -43.93 8.28
CA PRO A 65 -21.83 -44.85 7.19
C PRO A 65 -20.65 -44.32 6.37
N GLN A 66 -19.60 -45.14 6.17
CA GLN A 66 -18.38 -44.73 5.47
C GLN A 66 -18.63 -44.15 4.07
N SER A 67 -19.67 -44.64 3.36
CA SER A 67 -20.03 -44.17 2.01
C SER A 67 -20.49 -42.71 1.97
N ASN A 68 -21.16 -42.22 3.01
CA ASN A 68 -21.62 -40.83 3.09
C ASN A 68 -20.49 -39.91 3.56
N THR A 69 -19.68 -40.41 4.49
CA THR A 69 -18.53 -39.69 5.06
C THR A 69 -17.54 -39.26 3.97
N GLN A 70 -17.22 -40.14 3.02
CA GLN A 70 -16.28 -39.83 1.93
C GLN A 70 -16.76 -38.66 1.05
N LYS A 71 -18.04 -38.67 0.65
CA LYS A 71 -18.64 -37.62 -0.19
C LYS A 71 -18.68 -36.26 0.53
N VAL A 72 -18.95 -36.25 1.83
CA VAL A 72 -18.94 -35.02 2.63
C VAL A 72 -17.53 -34.46 2.73
N PHE A 73 -16.52 -35.31 2.95
CA PHE A 73 -15.11 -34.88 2.95
C PHE A 73 -14.66 -34.33 1.60
N GLU A 74 -15.05 -34.96 0.49
CA GLU A 74 -14.77 -34.45 -0.85
C GLU A 74 -15.39 -33.06 -1.07
N ARG A 75 -16.67 -32.88 -0.73
CA ARG A 75 -17.34 -31.57 -0.79
C ARG A 75 -16.63 -30.52 0.07
N MET A 76 -16.25 -30.86 1.31
CA MET A 76 -15.52 -29.93 2.18
C MET A 76 -14.17 -29.52 1.59
N ARG A 77 -13.45 -30.45 0.94
CA ARG A 77 -12.19 -30.15 0.26
C ARG A 77 -12.41 -29.22 -0.92
N GLU A 78 -13.43 -29.46 -1.74
CA GLU A 78 -13.78 -28.59 -2.87
C GLU A 78 -14.16 -27.19 -2.42
N ASP A 79 -14.97 -27.06 -1.36
CA ASP A 79 -15.37 -25.77 -0.81
C ASP A 79 -14.15 -25.02 -0.24
N ARG A 80 -13.23 -25.71 0.43
CA ARG A 80 -11.95 -25.12 0.88
C ARG A 80 -11.10 -24.66 -0.29
N GLN A 81 -10.98 -25.46 -1.35
CA GLN A 81 -10.24 -25.07 -2.55
C GLN A 81 -10.87 -23.87 -3.26
N ARG A 82 -12.21 -23.82 -3.34
CA ARG A 82 -12.95 -22.68 -3.90
C ARG A 82 -12.69 -21.41 -3.10
N LEU A 83 -12.67 -21.52 -1.76
CA LEU A 83 -12.40 -20.39 -0.88
C LEU A 83 -10.95 -19.89 -1.04
N VAL A 84 -9.97 -20.79 -1.12
CA VAL A 84 -8.56 -20.44 -1.38
C VAL A 84 -8.42 -19.70 -2.72
N LYS A 85 -9.01 -20.22 -3.80
CA LYS A 85 -8.98 -19.56 -5.12
C LYS A 85 -9.61 -18.16 -5.08
N ARG A 86 -10.71 -18.00 -4.36
CA ARG A 86 -11.34 -16.68 -4.17
C ARG A 86 -10.37 -15.71 -3.49
N TYR A 87 -9.77 -16.09 -2.36
CA TYR A 87 -8.84 -15.22 -1.65
C TYR A 87 -7.57 -14.90 -2.45
N GLN A 88 -7.05 -15.86 -3.22
CA GLN A 88 -5.93 -15.61 -4.13
C GLN A 88 -6.31 -14.58 -5.20
N GLY A 89 -7.47 -14.75 -5.85
CA GLY A 89 -7.94 -13.80 -6.86
C GLY A 89 -8.22 -12.40 -6.29
N GLU A 90 -8.78 -12.31 -5.08
CA GLU A 90 -8.98 -11.04 -4.39
C GLU A 90 -7.66 -10.35 -4.04
N GLY A 91 -6.68 -11.11 -3.53
CA GLY A 91 -5.35 -10.60 -3.21
C GLY A 91 -4.58 -10.12 -4.45
N GLU A 92 -4.64 -10.88 -5.55
CA GLU A 92 -4.06 -10.49 -6.83
C GLU A 92 -4.71 -9.21 -7.38
N ARG A 93 -6.05 -9.13 -7.34
CA ARG A 93 -6.78 -7.93 -7.79
C ARG A 93 -6.39 -6.70 -6.99
N GLN A 94 -6.36 -6.80 -5.66
CA GLN A 94 -5.97 -5.69 -4.78
C GLN A 94 -4.51 -5.27 -5.03
N SER A 95 -3.61 -6.23 -5.18
CA SER A 95 -2.20 -5.96 -5.50
C SER A 95 -2.04 -5.22 -6.83
N MET A 96 -2.73 -5.67 -7.89
CA MET A 96 -2.73 -5.00 -9.19
C MET A 96 -3.29 -3.57 -9.10
N GLU A 97 -4.39 -3.38 -8.38
CA GLU A 97 -5.01 -2.07 -8.20
C GLU A 97 -4.08 -1.08 -7.47
N ILE A 98 -3.44 -1.52 -6.39
CA ILE A 98 -2.49 -0.70 -5.61
C ILE A 98 -1.29 -0.32 -6.49
N ARG A 99 -0.69 -1.29 -7.21
CA ARG A 99 0.45 -1.03 -8.09
C ARG A 99 0.10 -0.06 -9.21
N ALA A 100 -1.03 -0.29 -9.89
CA ALA A 100 -1.47 0.58 -10.97
C ALA A 100 -1.71 2.03 -10.48
N ARG A 101 -2.31 2.19 -9.30
CA ARG A 101 -2.50 3.51 -8.68
C ARG A 101 -1.18 4.18 -8.32
N ALA A 102 -0.24 3.44 -7.73
CA ALA A 102 1.08 3.96 -7.37
C ALA A 102 1.89 4.37 -8.62
N ASP A 103 1.85 3.58 -9.68
CA ASP A 103 2.52 3.89 -10.95
C ASP A 103 1.92 5.11 -11.63
N ALA A 104 0.59 5.24 -11.62
CA ALA A 104 -0.09 6.40 -12.17
C ALA A 104 0.27 7.68 -11.39
N GLU A 105 0.28 7.60 -10.06
CA GLU A 105 0.61 8.75 -9.21
C GLU A 105 2.09 9.16 -9.35
N SER A 106 3.00 8.20 -9.38
CA SER A 106 4.42 8.45 -9.65
C SER A 106 4.63 9.17 -10.98
N LYS A 107 3.98 8.70 -12.04
CA LYS A 107 4.04 9.35 -13.35
C LYS A 107 3.43 10.76 -13.33
N ARG A 108 2.33 10.96 -12.62
CA ARG A 108 1.68 12.27 -12.47
C ARG A 108 2.65 13.27 -11.83
N ILE A 109 3.24 12.91 -10.70
CA ILE A 109 4.20 13.76 -9.96
C ILE A 109 5.43 14.06 -10.83
N LEU A 110 6.00 13.05 -11.50
CA LEU A 110 7.17 13.26 -12.36
C LEU A 110 6.87 14.16 -13.56
N ASN A 111 5.68 14.05 -14.15
CA ASN A 111 5.29 14.90 -15.27
C ASN A 111 5.00 16.33 -14.81
N GLU A 112 4.35 16.50 -13.65
CA GLU A 112 4.08 17.81 -13.05
C GLU A 112 5.40 18.52 -12.70
N ALA A 113 6.33 17.84 -12.04
CA ALA A 113 7.64 18.38 -11.72
C ALA A 113 8.46 18.73 -12.99
N ARG A 114 8.36 17.93 -14.05
CA ARG A 114 9.00 18.25 -15.34
C ARG A 114 8.36 19.45 -16.03
N ALA A 115 7.04 19.55 -16.00
CA ALA A 115 6.33 20.68 -16.59
C ALA A 115 6.72 21.99 -15.88
N GLU A 116 6.74 21.98 -14.55
CA GLU A 116 7.18 23.12 -13.74
C GLU A 116 8.65 23.47 -14.00
N ALA A 117 9.54 22.48 -14.11
CA ALA A 117 10.93 22.73 -14.46
C ALA A 117 11.09 23.39 -15.85
N ILE A 118 10.35 22.92 -16.85
CA ILE A 118 10.37 23.51 -18.21
C ILE A 118 9.82 24.94 -18.20
N GLU A 119 8.78 25.21 -17.42
CA GLU A 119 8.22 26.55 -17.27
C GLU A 119 9.25 27.52 -16.66
N ILE A 120 9.90 27.11 -15.56
CA ILE A 120 10.96 27.91 -14.91
C ILE A 120 12.15 28.14 -15.85
N GLU A 121 12.61 27.11 -16.56
CA GLU A 121 13.69 27.25 -17.54
C GLU A 121 13.30 28.19 -18.69
N GLY A 122 12.06 28.07 -19.19
CA GLY A 122 11.54 28.94 -20.25
C GLY A 122 11.43 30.41 -19.82
N ASP A 123 10.96 30.67 -18.61
CA ASP A 123 10.89 32.01 -18.03
C ASP A 123 12.29 32.61 -17.82
N ALA A 124 13.23 31.81 -17.31
CA ALA A 124 14.61 32.23 -17.14
C ALA A 124 15.28 32.55 -18.48
N GLU A 125 15.04 31.73 -19.52
CA GLU A 125 15.56 31.95 -20.86
C GLU A 125 14.93 33.20 -21.50
N ALA A 126 13.63 33.44 -21.31
CA ALA A 126 12.95 34.63 -21.79
C ALA A 126 13.55 35.91 -21.15
N GLN A 127 13.77 35.90 -19.84
CA GLN A 127 14.42 37.01 -19.12
C GLN A 127 15.86 37.21 -19.61
N ALA A 128 16.65 36.14 -19.71
CA ALA A 128 18.03 36.23 -20.17
C ALA A 128 18.13 36.81 -21.60
N ASN A 129 17.21 36.42 -22.50
CA ASN A 129 17.15 36.94 -23.86
C ASN A 129 16.88 38.45 -23.93
N GLU A 130 16.13 39.01 -22.97
CA GLU A 130 15.94 40.46 -22.87
C GLU A 130 17.27 41.18 -22.58
N TYR A 131 18.03 40.67 -21.59
CA TYR A 131 19.35 41.21 -21.27
C TYR A 131 20.33 41.04 -22.44
N TYR A 132 20.35 39.89 -23.12
CA TYR A 132 21.21 39.68 -24.29
C TYR A 132 20.90 40.67 -25.42
N LYS A 133 19.64 41.02 -25.67
CA LYS A 133 19.29 42.05 -26.67
C LYS A 133 19.84 43.42 -26.32
N VAL A 134 19.85 43.79 -25.04
CA VAL A 134 20.43 45.05 -24.57
C VAL A 134 21.95 45.02 -24.71
N PHE A 135 22.60 43.93 -24.33
CA PHE A 135 24.05 43.76 -24.48
C PHE A 135 24.52 43.74 -25.94
N GLN A 136 23.70 43.24 -26.87
CA GLN A 136 23.99 43.29 -28.30
C GLN A 136 23.98 44.70 -28.90
N GLN A 137 23.34 45.68 -28.25
CA GLN A 137 23.34 47.06 -28.75
C GLN A 137 24.73 47.70 -28.65
N ASN A 138 25.53 47.31 -27.65
CA ASN A 138 26.92 47.73 -27.51
C ASN A 138 27.74 46.64 -26.78
N PRO A 139 28.36 45.71 -27.54
CA PRO A 139 29.10 44.58 -26.97
C PRO A 139 30.30 45.00 -26.11
N GLU A 140 31.01 46.06 -26.49
CA GLU A 140 32.20 46.55 -25.78
C GLU A 140 31.83 47.10 -24.39
N LEU A 141 30.71 47.83 -24.29
CA LEU A 141 30.20 48.31 -23.01
C LEU A 141 29.70 47.16 -22.12
N ALA A 142 29.09 46.13 -22.71
CA ALA A 142 28.60 44.96 -21.99
C ALA A 142 29.74 44.17 -21.33
N GLU A 143 30.84 43.91 -22.06
CA GLU A 143 32.02 43.22 -21.53
C GLU A 143 32.67 44.00 -20.38
N LEU A 144 32.74 45.33 -20.51
CA LEU A 144 33.27 46.19 -19.46
C LEU A 144 32.41 46.12 -18.18
N LEU A 145 31.09 46.27 -18.29
CA LEU A 145 30.18 46.23 -17.15
C LEU A 145 30.21 44.85 -16.46
N LEU A 146 30.22 43.77 -17.24
CA LEU A 146 30.31 42.41 -16.71
C LEU A 146 31.64 42.17 -15.98
N GLY A 147 32.75 42.68 -16.53
CA GLY A 147 34.05 42.58 -15.89
C GLY A 147 34.15 43.40 -14.59
N LEU A 148 33.51 44.58 -14.53
CA LEU A 148 33.43 45.39 -13.31
C LEU A 148 32.59 44.70 -12.22
N GLU A 149 31.45 44.11 -12.59
CA GLU A 149 30.59 43.38 -11.65
C GLU A 149 31.28 42.12 -11.11
N ALA A 150 31.98 41.39 -11.97
CA ALA A 150 32.79 40.24 -11.57
C ALA A 150 33.95 40.64 -10.63
N LEU A 151 34.57 41.79 -10.88
CA LEU A 151 35.63 42.34 -10.02
C LEU A 151 35.06 42.78 -8.66
N GLU A 152 33.89 43.41 -8.62
CA GLU A 152 33.19 43.79 -7.39
C GLU A 152 32.80 42.54 -6.57
N ALA A 153 32.24 41.52 -7.23
CA ALA A 153 31.89 40.26 -6.60
C ALA A 153 33.12 39.55 -6.00
N ALA A 154 34.25 39.56 -6.72
CA ALA A 154 35.49 38.99 -6.23
C ALA A 154 36.11 39.75 -5.05
N THR A 155 35.89 41.08 -4.96
CA THR A 155 36.47 41.97 -3.94
C THR A 155 35.54 42.29 -2.77
N LYS A 156 34.34 41.68 -2.74
CA LYS A 156 33.29 41.95 -1.75
C LYS A 156 33.67 41.56 -0.32
N GLU A 157 34.53 40.56 -0.17
CA GLU A 157 35.22 40.27 1.09
C GLU A 157 36.64 40.83 1.03
N LYS A 158 37.23 41.22 2.18
CA LYS A 158 38.61 41.76 2.28
C LYS A 158 39.63 40.70 1.88
N THR A 159 39.70 40.39 0.59
CA THR A 159 40.39 39.26 0.00
C THR A 159 41.59 39.78 -0.76
N THR A 160 42.78 39.32 -0.39
CA THR A 160 43.99 39.52 -1.18
C THR A 160 44.00 38.50 -2.32
N ILE A 161 43.62 38.92 -3.51
CA ILE A 161 43.62 38.08 -4.72
C ILE A 161 44.98 38.19 -5.41
N VAL A 162 45.63 37.05 -5.64
CA VAL A 162 46.83 36.95 -6.49
C VAL A 162 46.40 36.30 -7.81
N ALA A 163 46.28 37.12 -8.85
CA ALA A 163 45.84 36.68 -10.17
C ALA A 163 46.74 37.28 -11.26
N ASP A 164 46.79 36.63 -12.42
CA ASP A 164 47.46 37.14 -13.60
C ASP A 164 46.65 38.32 -14.19
N PRO A 165 47.25 39.52 -14.36
CA PRO A 165 46.59 40.68 -14.97
C PRO A 165 46.17 40.47 -16.43
N SER A 166 46.48 39.32 -17.03
CA SER A 166 46.12 38.98 -18.41
C SER A 166 44.80 38.21 -18.51
N THR A 167 44.22 37.77 -17.38
CA THR A 167 42.98 36.98 -17.34
C THR A 167 41.77 37.85 -16.99
N PRO A 168 40.64 37.77 -17.74
CA PRO A 168 39.39 38.43 -17.34
C PRO A 168 38.88 37.95 -15.97
N PRO A 169 38.36 38.83 -15.09
CA PRO A 169 38.14 40.27 -15.27
C PRO A 169 39.34 41.18 -14.90
N PHE A 170 40.49 40.63 -14.51
CA PHE A 170 41.64 41.40 -13.99
C PHE A 170 42.42 42.17 -15.07
N ASN A 171 42.21 41.87 -16.35
CA ASN A 171 42.73 42.63 -17.49
C ASN A 171 42.27 44.09 -17.52
N LEU A 172 41.08 44.39 -16.99
CA LEU A 172 40.56 45.76 -16.86
C LEU A 172 41.44 46.65 -15.99
N LEU A 173 42.11 46.09 -14.98
CA LEU A 173 43.02 46.83 -14.10
C LEU A 173 44.31 47.25 -14.82
N ARG A 174 44.71 46.52 -15.88
CA ARG A 174 45.89 46.84 -16.70
C ARG A 174 45.59 47.97 -17.69
N GLU A 175 44.40 47.95 -18.30
CA GLU A 175 44.00 48.91 -19.31
C GLU A 175 43.78 50.32 -18.72
N GLY A 176 43.16 50.40 -17.54
CA GLY A 176 43.06 51.64 -16.76
C GLY A 176 44.42 52.18 -16.28
N ALA A 177 45.37 51.29 -15.95
CA ALA A 177 46.74 51.68 -15.58
C ALA A 177 47.53 52.26 -16.77
N SER A 178 47.32 51.75 -17.99
CA SER A 178 47.89 52.29 -19.23
C SER A 178 47.30 53.66 -19.61
N ALA A 179 46.01 53.88 -19.37
CA ALA A 179 45.36 55.18 -19.60
C ALA A 179 45.87 56.29 -18.66
N MET A 180 46.26 55.94 -17.43
CA MET A 180 46.88 56.89 -16.48
C MET A 180 48.36 57.22 -16.80
N GLN A 181 49.07 56.37 -17.54
CA GLN A 181 50.46 56.63 -17.96
C GLN A 181 50.58 57.62 -19.13
N GLY A 182 49.53 57.81 -19.94
CA GLY A 182 49.53 58.74 -21.07
C GLY A 182 49.30 60.23 -20.71
N SER A 183 48.85 60.53 -19.49
CA SER A 183 48.54 61.90 -19.03
C SER A 183 49.72 62.57 -18.28
N GLY A 184 50.84 61.87 -18.10
CA GLY A 184 51.99 62.34 -17.32
C GLY A 184 53.25 62.69 -18.11
N ALA A 185 53.22 62.68 -19.44
CA ALA A 185 54.41 62.85 -20.27
C ALA A 185 54.25 63.98 -21.33
N SER A 186 54.01 65.20 -20.85
CA SER A 186 54.32 66.42 -21.61
C SER A 186 54.71 67.54 -20.63
N ASP A 187 55.94 67.51 -20.15
CA ASP A 187 56.67 68.68 -19.64
C ASP A 187 58.16 68.33 -19.53
N ASN A 188 58.87 68.46 -20.65
CA ASN A 188 60.09 69.28 -20.79
C ASN A 188 60.53 69.32 -22.26
#